data_AF-A0A926VDJ4-F1
#
_entry.id   AF-A0A926VDJ4-F1
#
_cell.length_a   1.000
_cell.length_b   1.000
_cell.length_c   1.000
_cell.angle_alpha   90.00
_cell.angle_beta   90.00
_cell.angle_gamma   90.00
#
_symmetry.space_group_name_H-M   'P 1'
#
loop_
_entity.id
_entity.type
_entity.pdbx_description
1 polymer ?
#
loop_
_entity_poly.entity_id
_entity_poly.type
_entity_poly.pdbx_seq_one_letter_code
_entity_poly.pdbx_strand_id
1 'polypeptide(L)' 'MPRLIGKRTNPNPVIALLFSIAIGTGISLEYLGYVNLVPGFGRDVQYTSQQGN' A
#
# COMPACT_ATOMS: atom_id res chain seq x y z
N MET A 1 -21.70 -29.46 31.45
CA MET A 1 -20.83 -28.26 31.37
C MET A 1 -20.38 -28.09 29.93
N PRO A 2 -20.80 -27.02 29.23
CA PRO A 2 -20.35 -26.78 27.87
C PRO A 2 -18.84 -26.53 27.89
N ARG A 3 -18.09 -27.36 27.18
CA ARG A 3 -16.64 -27.24 27.04
C ARG A 3 -16.39 -26.06 26.10
N LEU A 4 -15.55 -25.10 26.48
CA LEU A 4 -15.11 -24.05 25.56
C LEU A 4 -14.33 -24.72 24.44
N ILE A 5 -15.02 -25.01 23.34
CA ILE A 5 -14.39 -25.38 22.07
C ILE A 5 -13.59 -24.15 21.68
N GLY A 6 -12.26 -24.26 21.74
CA GLY A 6 -11.35 -23.16 21.45
C GLY A 6 -11.73 -22.50 20.14
N LYS A 7 -12.12 -21.22 20.19
CA LYS A 7 -12.40 -20.44 18.99
C LYS A 7 -11.14 -20.48 18.12
N ARG A 8 -11.24 -21.11 16.96
CA ARG A 8 -10.17 -21.08 15.96
C ARG A 8 -10.03 -19.63 15.50
N THR A 9 -8.92 -18.98 15.87
CA THR A 9 -8.61 -17.64 15.39
C THR A 9 -8.51 -17.68 13.87
N ASN A 10 -9.39 -16.95 13.19
CA ASN A 10 -9.34 -16.81 11.74
C ASN A 10 -8.33 -15.70 11.39
N PRO A 11 -7.18 -16.01 10.75
CA PRO A 11 -6.18 -15.00 10.42
C PRO A 11 -6.57 -14.14 9.21
N ASN A 12 -7.62 -14.51 8.45
CA ASN A 12 -7.98 -13.83 7.20
C ASN A 12 -8.20 -12.32 7.36
N PRO A 13 -8.89 -11.81 8.39
CA PRO A 13 -9.07 -10.37 8.56
C PRO A 13 -7.74 -9.63 8.80
N VAL A 14 -6.80 -10.26 9.51
CA VAL A 14 -5.48 -9.68 9.78
C VAL A 14 -4.66 -9.62 8.50
N ILE A 15 -4.67 -10.71 7.72
CA ILE A 15 -3.98 -10.75 6.42
C ILE A 15 -4.57 -9.70 5.48
N ALA A 16 -5.90 -9.62 5.37
CA ALA A 16 -6.57 -8.64 4.55
C ALA A 16 -6.20 -7.21 4.95
N LEU A 17 -6.17 -6.91 6.25
CA LEU A 17 -5.77 -5.60 6.77
C LEU A 17 -4.33 -5.25 6.37
N LEU A 18 -3.39 -6.18 6.53
CA LEU A 18 -1.99 -5.96 6.15
C LEU A 18 -1.85 -5.66 4.66
N PHE A 19 -2.59 -6.38 3.81
CA PHE A 19 -2.60 -6.10 2.37
C PHE A 19 -3.20 -4.73 2.05
N SER A 20 -4.30 -4.33 2.69
CA SER A 20 -4.89 -3.00 2.49
C SER A 20 -3.92 -1.88 2.87
N ILE A 21 -3.18 -2.04 3.96
CA ILE A 21 -2.16 -1.08 4.38
C ILE A 21 -1.03 -1.04 3.35
N ALA A 22 -0.49 -2.20 2.94
CA ALA A 22 0.60 -2.26 1.97
C ALA A 22 0.24 -1.59 0.63
N ILE A 23 -0.98 -1.83 0.12
CA ILE A 23 -1.47 -1.21 -1.12
C ILE A 23 -1.59 0.31 -0.94
N GLY A 24 -2.20 0.77 0.15
CA GLY A 24 -2.35 2.20 0.42
C GLY A 24 -1.01 2.92 0.54
N THR A 25 -0.05 2.32 1.24
CA THR A 25 1.32 2.87 1.35
C THR A 25 2.03 2.87 0.01
N GLY A 26 1.92 1.81 -0.80
CA GLY A 26 2.52 1.73 -2.13
C GLY A 26 2.03 2.85 -3.05
N ILE A 27 0.70 3.04 -3.13
CA ILE A 27 0.08 4.11 -3.91
C ILE A 27 0.53 5.49 -3.42
N SER A 28 0.63 5.69 -2.09
CA SER A 28 1.06 6.96 -1.51
C SER A 28 2.53 7.27 -1.83
N LEU A 29 3.41 6.28 -1.72
CA LEU A 29 4.83 6.43 -2.06
C LEU A 29 5.03 6.71 -3.55
N GLU A 30 4.21 6.10 -4.40
CA GLU A 30 4.22 6.32 -5.84
C GLU A 30 3.73 7.72 -6.21
N TYR A 31 2.63 8.16 -5.60
CA TYR A 31 2.10 9.52 -5.76
C TYR A 31 3.12 10.60 -5.32
N LEU A 32 3.82 10.37 -4.20
CA LEU A 32 4.88 11.26 -3.72
C LEU A 32 6.19 11.14 -4.54
N GLY A 33 6.26 10.18 -5.46
CA GLY A 33 7.41 10.00 -6.35
C GLY A 33 8.62 9.29 -5.74
N TYR A 34 8.50 8.70 -4.54
CA TYR A 34 9.55 7.89 -3.90
C TYR A 34 9.79 6.58 -4.65
N VAL A 35 8.74 6.02 -5.25
CA VAL A 35 8.81 4.84 -6.11
C VAL A 35 8.16 5.15 -7.44
N ASN A 36 8.59 4.48 -8.51
CA ASN A 36 8.06 4.66 -9.86
C ASN A 36 7.73 3.29 -10.45
N LEU A 37 6.64 2.70 -9.97
CA LEU A 37 6.16 1.38 -10.41
C LEU A 37 5.32 1.53 -11.70
N VAL A 38 4.46 2.53 -11.77
CA VAL A 38 3.66 2.91 -12.93
C VAL A 38 4.17 4.26 -13.47
N PRO A 39 4.81 4.26 -14.66
CA PRO A 39 5.32 5.49 -15.27
C PRO A 39 4.21 6.52 -15.45
N GLY A 40 4.38 7.71 -14.85
CA GLY A 40 3.45 8.82 -15.00
C GLY A 40 2.24 8.79 -14.07
N PHE A 41 2.20 7.89 -13.09
CA PHE A 41 1.13 7.86 -12.08
C PHE A 41 1.34 8.94 -11.01
N GLY A 42 0.30 9.73 -10.71
CA GLY A 42 0.33 10.75 -9.65
C GLY A 42 1.17 12.00 -9.90
N ARG A 43 1.99 12.00 -10.97
CA ARG A 43 2.76 13.16 -11.40
C ARG A 43 1.89 13.98 -12.35
N ASP A 44 1.38 15.12 -11.88
CA ASP A 44 1.05 16.20 -12.81
C ASP A 44 2.33 16.45 -13.62
N VAL A 45 2.22 16.41 -14.95
CA VAL A 45 3.35 16.55 -15.88
C VAL A 45 3.83 18.00 -15.86
N GLN A 46 4.30 18.47 -14.71
CA GLN A 46 5.28 19.53 -14.63
C GLN A 46 6.58 18.84 -15.02
N TYR A 47 6.95 18.99 -16.30
CA TYR A 47 8.33 18.89 -16.73
C TYR A 47 9.15 19.92 -15.93
N THR A 48 9.39 19.67 -14.64
CA THR A 48 10.40 20.42 -13.90
C THR A 48 11.73 19.92 -14.45
N SER A 49 12.25 20.72 -15.38
CA SER A 49 13.58 20.65 -15.94
C SER A 49 14.61 20.45 -14.82
N GLN A 50 14.95 19.20 -14.53
CA GLN A 50 16.25 18.81 -13.97
C GLN A 50 17.20 18.52 -15.14
N GLN A 51 17.29 19.48 -16.06
CA GLN A 51 18.34 19.57 -17.07
C GLN A 51 18.96 20.95 -16.92
N GLY A 52 20.09 21.01 -16.21
CA GLY A 52 20.95 22.19 -16.12
C GLY A 52 21.48 22.49 -14.72
N ASN A 53 22.53 21.79 -14.29
CA ASN A 53 23.90 22.35 -14.26
C ASN A 53 24.92 21.22 -14.04
#